data_AF-A0A2I0CTM1-F1
#
_entry.id   AF-A0A2I0CTM1-F1
#
_cell.length_a   1.000
_cell.length_b   1.000
_cell.length_c   1.000
_cell.angle_alpha   90.00
_cell.angle_beta   90.00
_cell.angle_gamma   90.00
#
_symmetry.space_group_name_H-M   'P 1'
#
loop_
_entity.id
_entity.type
_entity.pdbx_description
1 polymer ?
#
loop_
_entity_poly.entity_id
_entity_poly.type
_entity_poly.pdbx_seq_one_letter_code
_entity_poly.pdbx_strand_id
1 'polypeptide(L)'
;MRAGRLRHRAAILSLGADLQPVDHGSRWVSIRAKDNGDVTAPTGLRSTALVEVRARYTSELQQGRYLRHGNRLLYIASAPRDPMGNRVEMVMSCAELTGQAATYVSAPGATALPCRVFLAYGVSRPGQFAGAVEYVTELEAAVVEVGRPEPGAVFEIDGVAWRVAGLVETEDDRVVRRMWVKRL
;
A
#
# COMPACT_ATOMS: atom_id res chain seq x y z
N MET A 1 -1.14 32.16 10.30
CA MET A 1 -0.92 30.74 10.64
C MET A 1 -2.27 30.03 10.57
N ARG A 2 -2.55 29.24 9.52
CA ARG A 2 -3.85 28.57 9.36
C ARG A 2 -3.82 27.23 10.09
N ALA A 3 -4.46 27.16 11.26
CA ALA A 3 -4.72 25.89 11.93
C ALA A 3 -5.74 25.10 11.10
N GLY A 4 -5.27 24.20 10.24
CA GLY A 4 -6.14 23.24 9.57
C GLY A 4 -6.83 22.38 10.62
N ARG A 5 -8.16 22.29 10.59
CA ARG A 5 -8.91 21.42 11.52
C ARG A 5 -8.48 19.96 11.32
N LEU A 6 -7.99 19.32 12.39
CA LEU A 6 -7.75 17.87 12.41
C LEU A 6 -9.10 17.15 12.39
N ARG A 7 -9.51 16.67 11.23
CA ARG A 7 -10.89 16.22 10.95
C ARG A 7 -11.01 14.74 10.61
N HIS A 8 -9.88 14.05 10.40
CA HIS A 8 -9.86 12.64 10.05
C HIS A 8 -9.29 11.83 11.21
N ARG A 9 -9.94 10.74 11.60
CA ARG A 9 -9.43 9.82 12.61
C ARG A 9 -8.73 8.65 11.92
N ALA A 10 -7.41 8.68 11.84
CA ALA A 10 -6.63 7.65 11.14
C ALA A 10 -5.99 6.67 12.13
N ALA A 11 -6.07 5.38 11.83
CA ALA A 11 -5.29 4.34 12.51
C ALA A 11 -3.84 4.40 12.04
N ILE A 12 -2.90 4.15 12.96
CA ILE A 12 -1.46 4.12 12.70
C ILE A 12 -1.05 2.66 12.64
N LEU A 13 -0.49 2.24 11.51
CA LEU A 13 -0.04 0.87 11.31
C LEU A 13 1.46 0.84 11.05
N SER A 14 2.11 -0.25 11.40
CA SER A 14 3.46 -0.58 10.91
C SER A 14 3.50 -2.01 10.43
N LEU A 15 4.57 -2.36 9.72
CA LEU A 15 4.86 -3.74 9.36
C LEU A 15 5.79 -4.35 10.43
N GLY A 16 5.40 -5.47 11.03
CA GLY A 16 6.21 -6.24 11.98
C GLY A 16 7.35 -7.00 11.30
N ALA A 17 8.22 -7.61 12.10
CA ALA A 17 9.33 -8.43 11.60
C ALA A 17 8.87 -9.72 10.90
N ASP A 18 7.67 -10.19 11.26
CA ASP A 18 6.94 -11.30 10.67
C ASP A 18 6.08 -10.90 9.45
N LEU A 19 6.21 -9.63 9.01
CA LEU A 19 5.44 -9.04 7.94
C LEU A 19 3.93 -9.01 8.22
N GLN A 20 3.55 -8.95 9.49
CA GLN A 20 2.16 -8.73 9.90
C GLN A 20 1.91 -7.25 10.25
N PRO A 21 0.68 -6.73 10.04
CA PRO A 21 0.32 -5.40 10.46
C PRO A 21 0.29 -5.29 11.99
N VAL A 22 0.95 -4.26 12.52
CA VAL A 22 0.90 -3.88 13.93
C VAL A 22 0.12 -2.57 14.06
N ASP A 23 -0.92 -2.56 14.88
CA ASP A 23 -1.76 -1.38 15.16
C ASP A 23 -1.22 -0.59 16.37
N HIS A 24 -0.97 0.70 16.19
CA HIS A 24 -0.45 1.63 17.21
C HIS A 24 -1.56 2.57 17.75
N GLY A 25 -2.81 2.23 17.49
CA GLY A 25 -3.99 3.03 17.80
C GLY A 25 -4.25 4.10 16.74
N SER A 26 -5.00 5.14 17.12
CA SER A 26 -5.47 6.16 16.17
C SER A 26 -5.15 7.59 16.58
N ARG A 27 -5.04 8.48 15.60
CA ARG A 27 -4.82 9.92 15.80
C ARG A 27 -5.72 10.77 14.90
N TRP A 28 -6.01 11.97 15.37
CA TRP A 28 -6.68 12.98 14.55
C TRP A 28 -5.66 13.65 13.64
N VAL A 29 -5.94 13.66 12.35
CA VAL A 29 -5.08 14.19 11.30
C VAL A 29 -5.87 15.09 10.35
N SER A 30 -5.16 15.99 9.66
CA SER A 30 -5.64 16.65 8.45
C SER A 30 -4.91 16.06 7.26
N ILE A 31 -5.64 15.74 6.19
CA ILE A 31 -5.11 15.14 4.97
C ILE A 31 -5.42 16.10 3.82
N ARG A 32 -4.38 16.54 3.10
CA ARG A 32 -4.52 17.49 1.99
C ARG A 32 -3.63 17.04 0.83
N ALA A 33 -4.19 16.93 -0.37
CA ALA A 33 -3.39 16.76 -1.58
C ALA A 33 -2.42 17.94 -1.74
N LYS A 34 -1.15 17.69 -2.04
CA LYS A 34 -0.28 18.75 -2.58
C LYS A 34 -0.74 18.98 -4.02
N ASP A 35 -0.94 20.24 -4.41
CA ASP A 35 -1.68 20.67 -5.61
C ASP A 35 -1.51 19.75 -6.83
N ASN A 36 -2.65 19.43 -7.46
CA ASN A 36 -2.76 18.55 -8.61
C ASN A 36 -2.24 19.27 -9.87
N GLY A 37 -0.96 19.07 -10.22
CA GLY A 37 -0.57 19.02 -11.64
C GLY A 37 -1.27 17.84 -12.33
N ASP A 38 -1.31 17.82 -13.66
CA ASP A 38 -1.99 16.79 -14.48
C ASP A 38 -1.92 15.40 -13.84
N VAL A 39 -3.08 14.87 -13.44
CA VAL A 39 -3.20 13.57 -12.82
C VAL A 39 -2.90 12.52 -13.88
N THR A 40 -1.65 12.06 -13.92
CA THR A 40 -1.27 10.93 -14.75
C THR A 40 -1.99 9.66 -14.31
N ALA A 41 -2.28 8.79 -15.26
CA ALA A 41 -2.86 7.49 -14.96
C ALA A 41 -1.93 6.73 -13.98
N PRO A 42 -2.48 6.02 -12.98
CA PRO A 42 -1.67 5.26 -12.04
C PRO A 42 -0.86 4.21 -12.78
N THR A 43 0.45 4.22 -12.58
CA THR A 43 1.40 3.23 -13.14
C THR A 43 1.73 2.10 -12.16
N GLY A 44 1.15 2.15 -10.97
CA GLY A 44 1.36 1.20 -9.87
C GLY A 44 0.42 1.52 -8.71
N LEU A 45 0.51 0.71 -7.65
CA LEU A 45 -0.29 0.84 -6.44
C LEU A 45 0.07 2.10 -5.65
N ARG A 46 1.36 2.48 -5.63
CA ARG A 46 1.81 3.69 -4.94
C ARG A 46 1.62 4.91 -5.85
N SER A 47 0.78 5.83 -5.43
CA SER A 47 0.64 7.13 -6.09
C SER A 47 1.95 7.92 -6.03
N THR A 48 2.32 8.54 -7.14
CA THR A 48 3.46 9.45 -7.26
C THR A 48 3.15 10.82 -6.64
N ALA A 49 1.87 11.20 -6.58
CA ALA A 49 1.42 12.45 -5.97
C ALA A 49 1.42 12.31 -4.44
N LEU A 50 2.26 13.11 -3.77
CA LEU A 50 2.34 13.11 -2.31
C LEU A 50 1.20 13.90 -1.69
N VAL A 51 0.70 13.39 -0.58
CA VAL A 51 -0.32 13.99 0.28
C VAL A 51 0.37 14.61 1.49
N GLU A 52 0.05 15.86 1.83
CA GLU A 52 0.44 16.46 3.09
C GLU A 52 -0.49 15.99 4.21
N VAL A 53 0.10 15.45 5.27
CA VAL A 53 -0.62 15.08 6.49
C VAL A 53 -0.11 15.92 7.66
N ARG A 54 -1.05 16.44 8.45
CA ARG A 54 -0.80 17.22 9.67
C ARG A 54 -1.43 16.55 10.87
N ALA A 55 -0.76 16.60 12.01
CA ALA A 55 -1.25 16.03 13.28
C ALA A 55 -0.70 16.82 14.47
N ARG A 56 -1.29 16.60 15.66
CA ARG A 56 -0.61 16.99 16.90
C ARG A 56 0.69 16.19 17.03
N TYR A 57 1.71 16.80 17.62
CA TYR A 57 3.00 16.14 17.80
C TYR A 57 2.86 14.82 18.57
N THR A 58 3.49 13.76 18.05
CA THR A 58 3.56 12.45 18.70
C THR A 58 4.72 11.64 18.12
N SER A 59 5.38 10.84 18.95
CA SER A 59 6.46 9.94 18.51
C SER A 59 5.95 8.74 17.70
N GLU A 60 4.64 8.48 17.69
CA GLU A 60 4.02 7.34 16.98
C GLU A 60 3.90 7.54 15.47
N LEU A 61 3.95 8.79 15.00
CA LEU A 61 3.98 9.07 13.57
C LEU A 61 5.45 9.08 13.15
N GLN A 62 5.83 8.08 12.36
CA GLN A 62 7.21 7.85 11.93
C GLN A 62 7.24 7.52 10.45
N GLN A 63 8.33 7.89 9.77
CA GLN A 63 8.59 7.43 8.42
C GLN A 63 8.58 5.90 8.38
N GLY A 64 8.02 5.31 7.33
CA GLY A 64 7.89 3.86 7.20
C GLY A 64 6.59 3.27 7.77
N ARG A 65 5.84 4.05 8.57
CA ARG A 65 4.51 3.66 9.06
C ARG A 65 3.42 4.04 8.06
N TYR A 66 2.20 3.58 8.35
CA TYR A 66 1.02 3.81 7.54
C TYR A 66 -0.07 4.53 8.34
N LEU A 67 -0.90 5.29 7.63
CA LEU A 67 -2.14 5.85 8.14
C LEU A 67 -3.31 5.26 7.36
N ARG A 68 -4.25 4.64 8.08
CA ARG A 68 -5.48 4.11 7.49
C ARG A 68 -6.68 4.95 7.92
N HIS A 69 -7.45 5.44 6.96
CA HIS A 69 -8.68 6.21 7.22
C HIS A 69 -9.75 5.87 6.18
N GLY A 70 -10.79 5.16 6.60
CA GLY A 70 -11.72 4.53 5.67
C GLY A 70 -10.96 3.59 4.74
N ASN A 71 -11.20 3.71 3.42
CA ASN A 71 -10.54 2.89 2.41
C ASN A 71 -9.14 3.40 2.02
N ARG A 72 -8.72 4.57 2.52
CA ARG A 72 -7.43 5.18 2.19
C ARG A 72 -6.32 4.57 3.05
N LEU A 73 -5.18 4.30 2.42
CA LEU A 73 -3.96 3.86 3.08
C LEU A 73 -2.81 4.75 2.62
N LEU A 74 -2.19 5.44 3.56
CA LEU A 74 -1.16 6.44 3.30
C LEU A 74 0.15 5.94 3.93
N TYR A 75 1.17 5.68 3.12
CA TYR A 75 2.51 5.38 3.59
C TYR A 75 3.24 6.68 3.94
N ILE A 76 3.79 6.80 5.16
CA ILE A 76 4.56 7.97 5.59
C ILE A 76 5.94 7.94 4.92
N ALA A 77 6.06 8.70 3.83
CA ALA A 77 7.21 8.69 2.94
C ALA A 77 8.37 9.56 3.43
N SER A 78 8.11 10.55 4.28
CA SER A 78 9.12 11.45 4.84
C SER A 78 9.08 11.49 6.37
N ALA A 79 10.23 11.67 7.02
CA ALA A 79 10.31 11.97 8.44
C ALA A 79 9.35 13.14 8.82
N PRO A 80 8.48 12.97 9.83
CA PRO A 80 7.64 14.06 10.31
C PRO A 80 8.48 15.23 10.82
N ARG A 81 8.07 16.44 10.45
CA ARG A 81 8.76 17.68 10.83
C ARG A 81 7.89 18.46 11.80
N ASP A 82 8.50 19.09 12.78
CA ASP A 82 7.89 20.10 13.65
C ASP A 82 8.26 21.48 13.09
N PRO A 83 7.40 22.14 12.30
CA PRO A 83 7.78 23.37 11.60
C PRO A 83 8.02 24.55 12.53
N MET A 84 7.47 24.50 13.76
CA MET A 84 7.59 25.58 14.74
C MET A 84 8.64 25.28 15.83
N GLY A 85 9.15 24.05 15.89
CA GLY A 85 10.14 23.63 16.89
C GLY A 85 9.61 23.57 18.33
N ASN A 86 8.30 23.67 18.53
CA ASN A 86 7.64 23.74 19.84
C ASN A 86 6.82 22.49 20.18
N ARG A 87 6.87 21.46 19.32
CA ARG A 87 6.18 20.18 19.46
C ARG A 87 4.67 20.30 19.66
N VAL A 88 4.04 21.31 19.07
CA VAL A 88 2.58 21.43 19.07
C VAL A 88 1.97 20.66 17.89
N GLU A 89 2.55 20.81 16.70
CA GLU A 89 2.08 20.22 15.46
C GLU A 89 3.26 19.53 14.75
N MET A 90 2.94 18.52 13.95
CA MET A 90 3.88 17.96 12.99
C MET A 90 3.25 17.79 11.62
N VAL A 91 4.10 17.87 10.59
CA VAL A 91 3.72 17.77 9.18
C VAL A 91 4.58 16.70 8.52
N MET A 92 3.96 15.86 7.71
CA MET A 92 4.62 14.79 6.96
C MET A 92 4.06 14.70 5.55
N SER A 93 4.86 14.13 4.64
CA SER A 93 4.40 13.75 3.31
C SER A 93 4.11 12.26 3.28
N CYS A 94 2.97 11.89 2.74
CA CYS A 94 2.56 10.52 2.56
C CYS A 94 2.37 10.19 1.08
N ALA A 95 2.72 8.97 0.68
CA ALA A 95 2.30 8.42 -0.60
C ALA A 95 1.03 7.59 -0.37
N GLU A 96 0.00 7.80 -1.17
CA GLU A 96 -1.22 7.01 -1.07
C GLU A 96 -1.08 5.70 -1.83
N LEU A 97 -1.49 4.60 -1.20
CA LEU A 97 -1.62 3.31 -1.86
C LEU A 97 -3.06 3.20 -2.42
N THR A 98 -3.17 3.42 -3.72
CA THR A 98 -4.41 3.44 -4.49
C THR A 98 -4.47 2.22 -5.39
N GLY A 99 -5.47 1.36 -5.18
CA GLY A 99 -5.66 0.15 -5.96
C GLY A 99 -7.10 -0.29 -6.01
N GLN A 100 -7.37 -1.32 -6.80
CA GLN A 100 -8.63 -2.03 -6.83
C GLN A 100 -8.80 -2.82 -5.52
N ALA A 101 -10.04 -2.87 -5.02
CA ALA A 101 -10.37 -3.70 -3.87
C ALA A 101 -10.26 -5.18 -4.28
N ALA A 102 -9.69 -5.98 -3.40
CA ALA A 102 -9.47 -7.40 -3.62
C ALA A 102 -9.58 -8.18 -2.32
N THR A 103 -9.68 -9.49 -2.46
CA THR A 103 -9.60 -10.44 -1.35
C THR A 103 -8.37 -11.33 -1.55
N TYR A 104 -7.54 -11.46 -0.52
CA TYR A 104 -6.33 -12.28 -0.55
C TYR A 104 -6.49 -13.52 0.34
N VAL A 105 -6.08 -14.67 -0.18
CA VAL A 105 -6.04 -15.96 0.53
C VAL A 105 -4.65 -16.56 0.34
N SER A 106 -3.90 -16.72 1.44
CA SER A 106 -2.50 -17.17 1.40
C SER A 106 -2.33 -18.64 1.04
N ALA A 107 -3.27 -19.49 1.46
CA ALA A 107 -3.30 -20.92 1.18
C ALA A 107 -4.74 -21.44 1.26
N PRO A 108 -5.07 -22.60 0.67
CA PRO A 108 -6.39 -23.21 0.82
C PRO A 108 -6.81 -23.34 2.29
N GLY A 109 -7.99 -22.81 2.64
CA GLY A 109 -8.51 -22.81 4.01
C GLY A 109 -8.00 -21.67 4.90
N ALA A 110 -7.07 -20.83 4.43
CA ALA A 110 -6.65 -19.64 5.16
C ALA A 110 -7.76 -18.57 5.20
N THR A 111 -7.73 -17.73 6.23
CA THR A 111 -8.64 -16.60 6.35
C THR A 111 -8.45 -15.62 5.19
N ALA A 112 -9.54 -15.29 4.53
CA ALA A 112 -9.59 -14.27 3.50
C ALA A 112 -9.33 -12.86 4.09
N LEU A 113 -8.37 -12.14 3.53
CA LEU A 113 -7.98 -10.80 3.96
C LEU A 113 -8.40 -9.76 2.93
N PRO A 114 -9.10 -8.67 3.31
CA PRO A 114 -9.35 -7.57 2.40
C PRO A 114 -8.03 -6.84 2.10
N CYS A 115 -7.77 -6.57 0.83
CA CYS A 115 -6.57 -5.86 0.42
C CYS A 115 -6.83 -4.95 -0.78
N ARG A 116 -5.85 -4.11 -1.10
CA ARG A 116 -5.78 -3.37 -2.35
C ARG A 116 -4.68 -3.92 -3.25
N VAL A 117 -4.98 -3.93 -4.55
CA VAL A 117 -4.04 -4.39 -5.56
C VAL A 117 -4.02 -3.47 -6.77
N PHE A 118 -2.93 -3.47 -7.51
CA PHE A 118 -2.84 -2.89 -8.85
C PHE A 118 -2.48 -4.00 -9.82
N LEU A 119 -3.32 -4.20 -10.85
CA LEU A 119 -3.08 -5.13 -11.94
C LEU A 119 -2.52 -4.36 -13.15
N ALA A 120 -1.28 -4.67 -13.54
CA ALA A 120 -0.68 -4.13 -14.75
C ALA A 120 -1.06 -5.02 -15.94
N TYR A 121 -2.21 -4.72 -16.55
CA TYR A 121 -2.64 -5.35 -17.80
C TYR A 121 -1.70 -4.94 -18.93
N GLY A 122 -0.71 -5.76 -19.29
CA GLY A 122 0.14 -5.43 -20.44
C GLY A 122 1.48 -6.13 -20.59
N VAL A 123 1.93 -6.97 -19.65
CA VAL A 123 3.26 -7.57 -19.75
C VAL A 123 3.18 -9.07 -20.03
N SER A 124 3.15 -9.43 -21.31
CA SER A 124 3.44 -10.80 -21.74
C SER A 124 4.94 -11.02 -21.69
N ARG A 125 5.45 -11.72 -20.68
CA ARG A 125 6.77 -12.34 -20.79
C ARG A 125 6.60 -13.79 -21.21
N PRO A 126 7.36 -14.29 -22.20
CA PRO A 126 7.67 -15.70 -22.27
C PRO A 126 8.40 -16.08 -20.99
N GLY A 127 7.68 -16.54 -19.98
CA GLY A 127 8.33 -17.17 -18.83
C GLY A 127 9.02 -18.43 -19.32
N GLN A 128 10.26 -18.68 -18.91
CA GLN A 128 10.91 -19.97 -19.11
C GLN A 128 10.41 -20.94 -18.02
N PHE A 129 9.11 -21.18 -17.98
CA PHE A 129 8.51 -22.20 -17.10
C PHE A 129 8.44 -23.49 -17.92
N ALA A 130 9.33 -24.45 -17.60
CA ALA A 130 9.38 -25.77 -18.25
C ALA A 130 9.47 -25.75 -19.80
N GLY A 131 9.97 -24.67 -20.41
CA GLY A 131 10.14 -24.56 -21.86
C GLY A 131 8.90 -24.11 -22.66
N ALA A 132 7.84 -23.65 -22.00
CA ALA A 132 6.63 -23.14 -22.66
C ALA A 132 6.41 -21.64 -22.41
N VAL A 133 5.93 -20.93 -23.42
CA VAL A 133 5.54 -19.51 -23.34
C VAL A 133 4.18 -19.42 -22.66
N GLU A 134 4.10 -18.76 -21.52
CA GLU A 134 2.84 -18.56 -20.79
C GLU A 134 2.55 -17.07 -20.57
N TYR A 135 1.27 -16.71 -20.66
CA TYR A 135 0.80 -15.37 -20.33
C TYR A 135 0.68 -15.22 -18.80
N VAL A 136 1.42 -14.26 -18.24
CA VAL A 136 1.32 -13.84 -16.85
C VAL A 136 0.99 -12.36 -16.78
N THR A 137 0.37 -11.91 -15.70
CA THR A 137 0.07 -10.49 -15.43
C THR A 137 0.83 -10.07 -14.19
N GLU A 138 1.37 -8.85 -14.16
CA GLU A 138 1.98 -8.33 -12.94
C GLU A 138 0.91 -7.77 -12.01
N LEU A 139 1.00 -8.12 -10.73
CA LEU A 139 0.15 -7.64 -9.66
C LEU A 139 1.02 -7.01 -8.58
N GLU A 140 0.62 -5.83 -8.12
CA GLU A 140 1.16 -5.17 -6.93
C GLU A 140 0.19 -5.27 -5.76
N ALA A 141 0.66 -5.63 -4.57
CA ALA A 141 -0.14 -5.64 -3.35
C ALA A 141 0.54 -4.89 -2.21
N ALA A 142 -0.25 -4.26 -1.34
CA ALA A 142 0.27 -3.57 -0.15
C ALA A 142 0.73 -4.60 0.90
N VAL A 143 2.03 -4.64 1.20
CA VAL A 143 2.62 -5.63 2.12
C VAL A 143 1.98 -5.59 3.51
N VAL A 144 1.61 -4.40 4.00
CA VAL A 144 0.94 -4.24 5.30
C VAL A 144 -0.46 -4.88 5.35
N GLU A 145 -1.09 -5.15 4.21
CA GLU A 145 -2.41 -5.80 4.15
C GLU A 145 -2.33 -7.31 3.90
N VAL A 146 -1.30 -7.78 3.19
CA VAL A 146 -1.20 -9.19 2.74
C VAL A 146 0.02 -9.95 3.25
N GLY A 147 0.93 -9.27 3.96
CA GLY A 147 2.21 -9.80 4.39
C GLY A 147 3.09 -10.18 3.20
N ARG A 148 3.52 -11.45 3.15
CA ARG A 148 4.37 -11.99 2.09
C ARG A 148 3.63 -13.04 1.27
N PRO A 149 2.98 -12.64 0.15
CA PRO A 149 2.39 -13.59 -0.77
C PRO A 149 3.45 -14.54 -1.35
N GLU A 150 3.13 -15.83 -1.35
CA GLU A 150 3.95 -16.91 -1.90
C GLU A 150 3.25 -17.55 -3.11
N PRO A 151 3.99 -18.23 -4.01
CA PRO A 151 3.39 -18.98 -5.12
C PRO A 151 2.29 -19.93 -4.64
N GLY A 152 1.16 -19.92 -5.35
CA GLY A 152 -0.05 -20.68 -4.98
C GLY A 152 -1.11 -19.88 -4.23
N ALA A 153 -0.74 -18.76 -3.60
CA ALA A 153 -1.71 -17.83 -3.00
C ALA A 153 -2.66 -17.24 -4.06
N VAL A 154 -3.84 -16.80 -3.65
CA VAL A 154 -4.91 -16.35 -4.54
C VAL A 154 -5.40 -14.95 -4.17
N PHE A 155 -5.59 -14.13 -5.19
CA PHE A 155 -6.27 -12.84 -5.13
C PHE A 155 -7.57 -12.92 -5.90
N GLU A 156 -8.68 -12.52 -5.30
CA GLU A 156 -9.95 -12.32 -5.99
C GLU A 156 -10.18 -10.83 -6.23
N ILE A 157 -10.34 -10.45 -7.50
CA ILE A 157 -10.44 -9.07 -7.96
C ILE A 157 -11.62 -9.00 -8.92
N ASP A 158 -12.64 -8.21 -8.58
CA ASP A 158 -13.89 -8.11 -9.35
C ASP A 158 -14.51 -9.48 -9.73
N GLY A 159 -14.46 -10.43 -8.80
CA GLY A 159 -14.99 -11.80 -8.98
C GLY A 159 -14.10 -12.72 -9.84
N VAL A 160 -12.91 -12.27 -10.25
CA VAL A 160 -11.93 -13.07 -10.98
C VAL A 160 -10.81 -13.49 -10.04
N ALA A 161 -10.52 -14.79 -10.00
CA ALA A 161 -9.43 -15.33 -9.19
C ALA A 161 -8.11 -15.34 -9.97
N TRP A 162 -7.06 -14.87 -9.30
CA TRP A 162 -5.70 -14.75 -9.80
C TRP A 162 -4.75 -15.47 -8.85
N ARG A 163 -4.03 -16.47 -9.33
CA ARG A 163 -3.06 -17.23 -8.55
C ARG A 163 -1.65 -16.69 -8.76
N VAL A 164 -0.92 -16.52 -7.67
CA VAL A 164 0.51 -16.17 -7.70
C VAL A 164 1.29 -17.31 -8.34
N ALA A 165 1.95 -17.02 -9.46
CA ALA A 165 2.80 -17.95 -10.20
C ALA A 165 4.28 -17.80 -9.82
N GLY A 166 4.69 -16.59 -9.44
CA GLY A 166 6.07 -16.31 -9.08
C GLY A 166 6.24 -14.87 -8.60
N LEU A 167 7.44 -14.55 -8.14
CA LEU A 167 7.81 -13.23 -7.63
C LEU A 167 8.54 -12.44 -8.73
N VAL A 168 8.38 -11.12 -8.73
CA VAL A 168 9.25 -10.26 -9.55
C VAL A 168 10.56 -10.10 -8.79
N GLU A 169 11.65 -10.68 -9.31
CA GLU A 169 12.89 -10.95 -8.57
C GLU A 169 13.69 -9.72 -8.13
N THR A 170 13.34 -8.51 -8.57
CA THR A 170 14.20 -7.33 -8.42
C THR A 170 13.65 -6.20 -7.55
N GLU A 171 12.39 -6.22 -7.13
CA GLU A 171 11.75 -5.03 -6.55
C GLU A 171 10.72 -5.37 -5.45
N ASP A 172 11.21 -5.55 -4.23
CA ASP A 172 10.37 -5.50 -3.03
C ASP A 172 10.91 -4.42 -2.09
N ASP A 173 10.22 -3.29 -2.07
CA ASP A 173 10.55 -2.17 -1.19
C ASP A 173 9.90 -2.28 0.20
N ARG A 174 9.32 -3.45 0.52
CA ARG A 174 8.62 -3.79 1.77
C ARG A 174 7.36 -2.99 2.05
N VAL A 175 6.93 -2.19 1.08
CA VAL A 175 5.67 -1.43 1.14
C VAL A 175 4.71 -1.98 0.09
N VAL A 176 5.22 -2.22 -1.12
CA VAL A 176 4.50 -2.87 -2.20
C VAL A 176 5.27 -4.09 -2.66
N ARG A 177 4.56 -5.21 -2.81
CA ARG A 177 5.11 -6.46 -3.34
C ARG A 177 4.62 -6.66 -4.76
N ARG A 178 5.56 -6.89 -5.69
CA ARG A 178 5.28 -7.23 -7.09
C ARG A 178 5.33 -8.74 -7.30
N MET A 179 4.35 -9.27 -8.01
CA MET A 179 4.26 -10.70 -8.32
C MET A 179 3.66 -10.96 -9.68
N TRP A 180 4.04 -12.09 -10.27
CA TRP A 180 3.40 -12.62 -11.47
C TRP A 180 2.18 -13.45 -11.06
N VAL A 181 1.04 -13.16 -11.67
CA VAL A 181 -0.21 -13.89 -11.44
C VAL A 181 -0.77 -14.47 -12.73
N LYS A 182 -1.52 -15.57 -12.58
CA LYS A 182 -2.30 -16.22 -13.64
C LYS A 182 -3.76 -16.23 -13.25
N ARG A 183 -4.64 -15.97 -14.21
CA ARG A 183 -6.07 -16.15 -14.03
C ARG A 183 -6.39 -17.63 -13.83
N LEU A 184 -7.28 -17.93 -12.88
CA LEU A 184 -7.84 -19.27 -12.67
C LEU A 184 -9.09 -19.52 -13.52
#